data_AF-A0A7S4QP08-F1
#
_entry.id   AF-A0A7S4QP08-F1
#
_cell.length_a   1.000
_cell.length_b   1.000
_cell.length_c   1.000
_cell.angle_alpha   90.00
_cell.angle_beta   90.00
_cell.angle_gamma   90.00
#
_symmetry.space_group_name_H-M   'P 1'
#
loop_
_entity.id
_entity.type
_entity.pdbx_description
1 polymer ?
#
loop_
_entity_poly.entity_id
_entity_poly.type
_entity_poly.pdbx_seq_one_letter_code
_entity_poly.pdbx_strand_id
1 'polypeptide(L)'
;MVDVLAMTAFSNKYIANTSTKYCSDLSIPAVVIKGLAEHKVTLGAPLCPCRYYSDKEKEAKDGFWNCPCVPMRERHECHCMLFLTEDNDFVGDATEISFDQVNELSGGAPGMV
;
A
#
# COMPACT_ATOMS: atom_id res chain seq x y z
N MET A 1 1.96 7.62 13.56
CA MET A 1 2.37 8.61 12.53
C MET A 1 3.73 8.27 11.92
N VAL A 2 4.75 7.88 12.70
CA VAL A 2 6.08 7.48 12.17
C VAL A 2 5.98 6.34 11.15
N ASP A 3 5.14 5.33 11.39
CA ASP A 3 5.00 4.19 10.47
C ASP A 3 4.35 4.57 9.13
N VAL A 4 3.46 5.56 9.11
CA VAL A 4 2.88 6.07 7.86
C VAL A 4 3.97 6.71 7.01
N LEU A 5 4.80 7.58 7.61
CA LEU A 5 5.95 8.17 6.93
C LEU A 5 6.91 7.10 6.39
N ALA A 6 7.19 6.06 7.18
CA ALA A 6 8.04 4.96 6.76
C ALA A 6 7.43 4.14 5.61
N MET A 7 6.12 3.87 5.64
CA MET A 7 5.41 3.14 4.58
C MET A 7 5.25 3.97 3.31
N THR A 8 5.08 5.28 3.42
CA THR A 8 5.12 6.21 2.28
C THR A 8 6.49 6.15 1.60
N ALA A 9 7.58 6.30 2.37
CA ALA A 9 8.93 6.25 1.84
C ALA A 9 9.27 4.87 1.22
N PHE A 10 8.82 3.78 1.86
CA PHE A 10 8.92 2.43 1.31
C PHE A 10 8.21 2.32 -0.03
N SER A 11 6.98 2.82 -0.14
CA SER A 11 6.15 2.70 -1.35
C SER A 11 6.77 3.46 -2.53
N ASN A 12 7.18 4.72 -2.31
CA ASN A 12 7.86 5.53 -3.35
C ASN A 12 9.15 4.85 -3.83
N LYS A 13 9.97 4.33 -2.89
CA LYS A 13 11.20 3.62 -3.23
C LYS A 13 10.93 2.32 -4.00
N TYR A 14 9.89 1.58 -3.64
CA TYR A 14 9.56 0.32 -4.29
C TYR A 14 9.03 0.54 -5.72
N ILE A 15 8.23 1.59 -5.93
CA ILE A 15 7.83 2.05 -7.27
C ILE A 15 9.05 2.32 -8.15
N ALA A 16 10.00 3.11 -7.66
CA ALA A 16 11.22 3.43 -8.41
C ALA A 16 12.02 2.17 -8.79
N ASN A 17 12.08 1.19 -7.89
CA ASN A 17 12.83 -0.05 -8.11
C ASN A 17 12.13 -1.05 -9.04
N THR A 18 10.81 -0.98 -9.16
CA THR A 18 10.01 -1.96 -9.93
C THR A 18 9.44 -1.40 -11.22
N SER A 19 9.71 -0.13 -11.53
CA SER A 19 9.15 0.59 -12.67
C SER A 19 7.62 0.52 -12.72
N THR A 20 6.98 0.54 -11.54
CA THR A 20 5.53 0.65 -11.40
C THR A 20 5.12 2.09 -11.12
N LYS A 21 3.83 2.38 -11.10
CA LYS A 21 3.28 3.70 -10.75
C LYS A 21 2.10 3.54 -9.80
N TYR A 22 1.67 4.63 -9.18
CA TYR A 22 0.47 4.64 -8.36
C TYR A 22 -0.81 4.58 -9.22
N CYS A 23 -1.93 4.24 -8.58
CA CYS A 23 -3.25 4.48 -9.14
C CYS A 23 -3.44 5.96 -9.51
N SER A 24 -4.16 6.21 -10.60
CA SER A 24 -4.61 7.54 -11.03
C SER A 24 -5.40 8.29 -9.95
N ASP A 25 -6.18 7.56 -9.14
CA ASP A 25 -6.79 8.08 -7.92
C ASP A 25 -5.86 7.83 -6.72
N LEU A 26 -5.15 8.88 -6.28
CA LEU A 26 -4.20 8.83 -5.18
C LEU A 26 -4.83 8.54 -3.81
N SER A 27 -6.17 8.64 -3.67
CA SER A 27 -6.85 8.24 -2.43
C SER A 27 -6.72 6.73 -2.17
N ILE A 28 -6.62 5.92 -3.23
CA ILE A 28 -6.44 4.47 -3.14
C ILE A 28 -5.06 4.11 -2.55
N PRO A 29 -3.92 4.53 -3.13
CA PRO A 29 -2.60 4.40 -2.50
C PRO A 29 -2.55 4.93 -1.08
N ALA A 30 -3.15 6.08 -0.79
CA ALA A 30 -3.13 6.69 0.54
C ALA A 30 -3.77 5.79 1.61
N VAL A 31 -4.97 5.26 1.35
CA VAL A 31 -5.65 4.32 2.26
C VAL A 31 -4.85 3.02 2.41
N VAL A 32 -4.27 2.50 1.32
CA VAL A 32 -3.46 1.27 1.37
C VAL A 32 -2.18 1.47 2.21
N ILE A 33 -1.46 2.58 2.02
CA ILE A 33 -0.25 2.91 2.79
C ILE A 33 -0.58 3.02 4.28
N LYS A 34 -1.69 3.67 4.63
CA LYS A 34 -2.15 3.77 6.01
C LYS A 34 -2.47 2.39 6.61
N GLY A 35 -3.21 1.54 5.88
CA GLY A 35 -3.51 0.18 6.33
C GLY A 35 -2.24 -0.69 6.50
N LEU A 36 -1.26 -0.56 5.61
CA LEU A 36 0.05 -1.23 5.75
C LEU A 36 0.79 -0.76 7.01
N ALA A 37 0.77 0.55 7.29
CA ALA A 37 1.37 1.11 8.50
C ALA A 37 0.64 0.61 9.77
N GLU A 38 -0.68 0.54 9.77
CA GLU A 38 -1.48 0.02 10.88
C GLU A 38 -1.18 -1.46 11.15
N HIS A 39 -1.10 -2.30 10.11
CA HIS A 39 -0.70 -3.70 10.25
C HIS A 39 0.74 -3.84 10.73
N LYS A 40 1.66 -2.98 10.27
CA LYS A 40 3.04 -2.98 10.78
C LYS A 40 3.10 -2.72 12.29
N VAL A 41 2.29 -1.79 12.80
CA VAL A 41 2.22 -1.48 14.23
C VAL A 41 1.57 -2.61 15.02
N THR A 42 0.47 -3.18 14.51
CA THR A 42 -0.35 -4.15 15.27
C THR A 42 0.17 -5.58 15.17
N LEU A 43 0.72 -5.98 14.02
CA LEU A 43 1.16 -7.36 13.72
C LEU A 43 2.69 -7.48 13.65
N GLY A 44 3.43 -6.37 13.67
CA GLY A 44 4.88 -6.32 13.49
C GLY A 44 5.33 -6.40 12.02
N ALA A 45 4.41 -6.63 11.08
CA ALA A 45 4.69 -6.74 9.65
C ALA A 45 3.61 -6.04 8.81
N PRO A 46 3.95 -5.46 7.65
CA PRO A 46 3.01 -4.73 6.79
C PRO A 46 2.14 -5.72 5.99
N LEU A 47 1.28 -6.46 6.68
CA LEU A 47 0.36 -7.40 6.06
C LEU A 47 -0.58 -6.67 5.10
N CYS A 48 -0.83 -7.22 3.91
CA CYS A 48 -1.66 -6.59 2.88
C CYS A 48 -3.07 -6.25 3.42
N PRO A 49 -3.52 -4.98 3.40
CA PRO A 49 -4.77 -4.56 4.03
C PRO A 49 -6.02 -4.86 3.19
N CYS A 50 -5.88 -5.14 1.89
CA CYS A 50 -6.99 -5.36 0.96
C CYS A 50 -7.46 -6.83 0.90
N ARG A 51 -7.14 -7.64 1.92
CA ARG A 51 -7.56 -9.04 1.99
C ARG A 51 -8.19 -9.35 3.34
N TYR A 52 -9.11 -10.32 3.33
CA TYR A 52 -9.60 -10.95 4.54
C TYR A 52 -8.64 -12.07 4.96
N TYR A 53 -8.40 -12.18 6.26
CA TYR A 53 -7.63 -13.24 6.88
C TYR A 53 -8.42 -13.79 8.07
N SER A 54 -8.47 -15.10 8.21
CA SER A 54 -9.07 -15.75 9.39
C SER A 54 -8.20 -15.60 10.64
N ASP A 55 -6.87 -15.53 10.47
CA ASP A 55 -5.87 -15.33 11.53
C ASP A 55 -4.77 -14.42 10.97
N LYS A 56 -4.74 -13.16 11.40
CA LYS A 56 -3.80 -12.17 10.85
C LYS A 56 -2.39 -12.38 11.38
N GLU A 57 -2.27 -12.80 12.62
CA GLU A 57 -1.01 -13.03 13.33
C GLU A 57 -0.23 -14.19 12.71
N LYS A 58 -0.93 -15.26 12.34
CA LYS A 58 -0.34 -16.38 11.61
C LYS A 58 0.15 -15.94 10.23
N GLU A 59 -0.69 -15.26 9.45
CA GLU A 59 -0.33 -14.83 8.08
C GLU A 59 0.82 -13.82 8.08
N ALA A 60 0.86 -12.93 9.07
CA ALA A 60 1.97 -11.99 9.25
C ALA A 60 3.29 -12.72 9.55
N LYS A 61 3.25 -13.84 10.29
CA LYS A 61 4.43 -14.70 10.54
C LYS A 61 4.82 -15.51 9.31
N ASP A 62 3.86 -16.05 8.58
CA ASP A 62 4.10 -16.86 7.36
C ASP A 62 4.68 -15.99 6.23
N GLY A 63 4.26 -14.72 6.15
CA GLY A 63 4.91 -13.70 5.34
C GLY A 63 4.57 -13.70 3.84
N PHE A 64 3.70 -14.60 3.38
CA PHE A 64 3.26 -14.65 1.99
C PHE A 64 2.60 -13.32 1.55
N TRP A 65 1.77 -12.75 2.42
CA TRP A 65 1.00 -11.52 2.18
C TRP A 65 1.62 -10.26 2.81
N ASN A 66 2.82 -10.36 3.38
CA ASN A 66 3.55 -9.17 3.86
C ASN A 66 4.03 -8.35 2.67
N CYS A 67 3.76 -7.06 2.67
CA CYS A 67 4.11 -6.17 1.58
C CYS A 67 5.64 -5.99 1.47
N PRO A 68 6.25 -6.18 0.27
CA PRO A 68 5.62 -6.58 -0.98
C PRO A 68 5.32 -8.09 -1.02
N CYS A 69 4.06 -8.44 -1.27
CA CYS A 69 3.59 -9.83 -1.21
C CYS A 69 4.19 -10.68 -2.34
N VAL A 70 4.07 -12.01 -2.22
CA VAL A 70 4.61 -12.95 -3.21
C VAL A 70 4.12 -12.64 -4.65
N PRO A 71 2.82 -12.43 -4.93
CA PRO A 71 2.35 -12.06 -6.26
C PRO A 71 2.99 -10.79 -6.83
N MET A 72 3.18 -9.76 -5.97
CA MET A 72 3.85 -8.54 -6.39
C MET A 72 5.32 -8.79 -6.75
N ARG A 73 6.04 -9.57 -5.92
CA ARG A 73 7.47 -9.85 -6.14
C ARG A 73 7.75 -10.73 -7.35
N GLU A 74 6.86 -11.68 -7.65
CA GLU A 74 7.09 -12.67 -8.71
C GLU A 74 6.49 -12.25 -10.05
N ARG A 75 5.37 -11.51 -10.04
CA ARG A 75 4.57 -11.22 -11.25
C ARG A 75 4.14 -9.76 -11.39
N HIS A 76 4.57 -8.88 -10.47
CA HIS A 76 4.14 -7.48 -10.42
C HIS A 76 2.61 -7.30 -10.31
N GLU A 77 1.93 -8.27 -9.68
CA GLU A 77 0.49 -8.23 -9.46
C GLU A 77 0.17 -7.63 -8.08
N CYS A 78 -0.30 -6.37 -8.07
CA CYS A 78 -0.74 -5.70 -6.85
C CYS A 78 -2.26 -5.53 -6.79
N HIS A 79 -2.95 -6.42 -6.07
CA HIS A 79 -4.41 -6.31 -5.88
C HIS A 79 -4.84 -4.99 -5.22
N CYS A 80 -3.98 -4.41 -4.38
CA CYS A 80 -4.28 -3.16 -3.68
C CYS A 80 -4.26 -1.93 -4.58
N MET A 81 -3.85 -2.06 -5.85
CA MET A 81 -3.63 -0.94 -6.77
C MET A 81 -2.59 0.08 -6.26
N LEU A 82 -1.64 -0.38 -5.44
CA LEU A 82 -0.54 0.43 -4.93
C LEU A 82 0.63 0.49 -5.93
N PHE A 83 0.91 -0.63 -6.58
CA PHE A 83 1.99 -0.78 -7.55
C PHE A 83 1.40 -1.29 -8.86
N LEU A 84 1.20 -0.40 -9.82
CA LEU A 84 0.56 -0.70 -11.10
C LEU A 84 1.59 -0.65 -12.24
N THR A 85 1.51 -1.59 -13.15
CA THR A 85 2.26 -1.59 -14.40
C THR A 85 1.64 -0.62 -15.41
N GLU A 86 2.39 -0.20 -16.42
CA GLU A 86 1.92 0.81 -17.40
C GLU A 86 0.76 0.34 -18.27
N ASP A 87 0.53 -0.97 -18.38
CA ASP A 87 -0.58 -1.59 -19.10
C ASP A 87 -1.86 -1.72 -18.26
N ASN A 88 -1.84 -1.30 -16.99
CA ASN A 88 -3.03 -1.30 -16.14
C ASN A 88 -3.95 -0.11 -16.44
N ASP A 89 -5.24 -0.35 -16.67
CA ASP A 89 -6.23 0.68 -17.03
C ASP A 89 -6.36 1.83 -15.99
N PHE A 90 -5.97 1.60 -14.74
CA PHE A 90 -6.08 2.58 -13.65
C PHE A 90 -4.75 3.24 -13.29
N VAL A 91 -3.66 2.92 -13.99
CA VAL A 91 -2.34 3.49 -13.73
C VAL A 91 -2.36 5.01 -13.92
N GLY A 92 -1.79 5.73 -12.96
CA GLY A 92 -1.54 7.16 -13.07
C GLY A 92 -0.09 7.46 -13.44
N ASP A 93 0.24 8.74 -13.59
CA ASP A 93 1.61 9.18 -13.87
C ASP A 93 2.46 9.35 -12.60
N ALA A 94 1.83 9.36 -11.43
CA ALA A 94 2.51 9.61 -10.16
C ALA A 94 3.39 8.43 -9.74
N THR A 95 4.67 8.71 -9.48
CA THR A 95 5.64 7.77 -8.92
C THR A 95 5.95 8.07 -7.44
N GLU A 96 5.45 9.18 -6.93
CA GLU A 96 5.65 9.62 -5.55
C GLU A 96 4.35 10.15 -4.96
N ILE A 97 4.16 9.91 -3.66
CA ILE A 97 3.13 10.52 -2.83
C ILE A 97 3.78 11.03 -1.54
N SER A 98 3.41 12.22 -1.09
CA SER A 98 3.96 12.83 0.13
C SER A 98 3.25 12.31 1.39
N PHE A 99 3.89 12.47 2.55
CA PHE A 99 3.28 12.13 3.83
C PHE A 99 1.97 12.92 4.06
N ASP A 100 1.98 14.21 3.73
CA ASP A 100 0.80 15.08 3.90
C ASP A 100 -0.35 14.63 3.01
N GLN A 101 -0.07 14.31 1.73
CA GLN A 101 -1.06 13.74 0.81
C GLN A 101 -1.64 12.43 1.35
N VAL A 102 -0.80 11.53 1.89
CA VAL A 102 -1.31 10.30 2.50
C VAL A 102 -2.23 10.60 3.68
N ASN A 103 -1.91 11.56 4.55
CA ASN A 103 -2.78 11.90 5.68
C ASN A 103 -4.09 12.54 5.24
N GLU A 104 -4.03 13.47 4.28
CA GLU A 104 -5.20 14.19 3.76
C GLU A 104 -6.15 13.27 3.01
N LEU A 105 -5.62 12.37 2.17
CA LEU A 105 -6.43 11.51 1.31
C LEU A 105 -6.89 10.21 2.00
N SER A 106 -6.22 9.78 3.08
CA SER A 106 -6.62 8.59 3.85
C SER A 106 -7.47 8.91 5.09
N GLY A 107 -7.57 10.20 5.46
CA GLY A 107 -8.65 10.70 6.30
C GLY A 107 -9.87 10.83 5.40
N GLY A 108 -10.89 9.99 5.62
CA GLY A 108 -12.07 9.95 4.75
C GLY A 108 -12.62 11.33 4.40
N ALA A 109 -13.23 11.44 3.22
CA ALA A 109 -13.98 12.61 2.79
C ALA A 109 -14.75 13.26 3.97
N PRO A 110 -14.76 14.61 4.08
CA PRO A 110 -15.55 15.28 5.11
C PRO A 110 -17.03 14.96 4.89
N GLY A 111 -17.58 13.97 5.59
CA GLY A 111 -19.00 13.63 5.45
C GLY A 111 -19.47 12.21 5.76
N MET A 112 -18.67 11.34 6.37
CA MET A 112 -19.17 10.03 6.81
C MET A 112 -18.80 9.76 8.27
N VAL A 113 -19.44 10.54 9.15
CA VAL A 113 -19.72 10.20 10.55
C VAL A 113 -21.16 9.72 10.69
#